data_AF-A0A2G6IZ47-F1
#
_entry.id   AF-A0A2G6IZ47-F1
#
_cell.length_a   1.000
_cell.length_b   1.000
_cell.length_c   1.000
_cell.angle_alpha   90.00
_cell.angle_beta   90.00
_cell.angle_gamma   90.00
#
_symmetry.space_group_name_H-M   'P 1'
#
loop_
_entity.id
_entity.type
_entity.pdbx_description
1 polymer ?
#
loop_
_entity_poly.entity_id
_entity_poly.type
_entity_poly.pdbx_seq_one_letter_code
_entity_poly.pdbx_strand_id
1 'polypeptide(L)'
;MRHSGLKWLKIAALLEGTSLVALVFVAVPLKYWVQLPMAVKLIGPVHGALFVGFILTLLSFWAMGRVSLKLTLIGAVASFIPFGSFVYKAKLLK
;
A
#
# COMPACT_ATOMS: atom_id res chain seq x y z
N MET A 1 22.20 -2.19 -3.89
CA MET A 1 21.94 -0.80 -4.32
C MET A 1 21.37 -0.04 -3.13
N ARG A 2 22.12 0.89 -2.53
CA ARG A 2 21.62 1.78 -1.46
C ARG A 2 20.87 2.92 -2.13
N HIS A 3 19.54 2.86 -2.20
CA HIS A 3 18.75 3.93 -2.81
C HIS A 3 18.35 4.95 -1.74
N SER A 4 19.23 5.91 -1.49
CA SER A 4 19.03 7.06 -0.60
C SER A 4 17.85 7.98 -1.00
N GLY A 5 17.14 7.67 -2.10
CA GLY A 5 16.08 8.48 -2.69
C GLY A 5 14.66 7.88 -2.66
N LEU A 6 14.40 6.78 -1.94
CA LEU A 6 13.08 6.10 -1.93
C LEU A 6 12.08 6.63 -0.88
N LYS A 7 12.31 7.81 -0.29
CA LYS A 7 11.49 8.32 0.82
C LYS A 7 9.99 8.34 0.47
N TRP A 8 9.63 8.87 -0.69
CA TRP A 8 8.24 8.92 -1.15
C TRP A 8 7.63 7.53 -1.36
N LEU A 9 8.37 6.60 -1.96
CA LEU A 9 7.91 5.22 -2.13
C LEU A 9 7.69 4.51 -0.78
N LYS A 10 8.57 4.76 0.21
CA LYS A 10 8.42 4.23 1.58
C LYS A 10 7.18 4.78 2.28
N ILE A 11 6.89 6.08 2.09
CA ILE A 11 5.70 6.72 2.66
C ILE A 11 4.45 6.18 1.98
N ALA A 12 4.42 6.11 0.65
CA ALA A 12 3.30 5.57 -0.12
C ALA A 12 3.00 4.12 0.28
N ALA A 13 4.02 3.25 0.39
CA ALA A 13 3.86 1.88 0.85
C ALA A 13 3.31 1.77 2.28
N LEU A 14 3.69 2.71 3.16
CA LEU A 14 3.20 2.73 4.54
C LEU A 14 1.74 3.18 4.61
N LEU A 15 1.37 4.22 3.87
CA LEU A 15 0.00 4.76 3.84
C LEU A 15 -0.96 3.74 3.22
N GLU A 16 -0.60 3.17 2.07
CA GLU A 16 -1.38 2.14 1.39
C GLU A 16 -1.55 0.92 2.31
N GLY A 17 -0.46 0.37 2.84
CA GLY A 17 -0.52 -0.80 3.73
C GLY A 17 -1.35 -0.54 4.99
N THR A 18 -1.23 0.65 5.59
CA THR A 18 -2.04 1.03 6.76
C THR A 18 -3.52 1.13 6.39
N SER A 19 -3.85 1.73 5.24
CA SER A 19 -5.23 1.85 4.77
C SER A 19 -5.86 0.49 4.46
N LEU A 20 -5.10 -0.47 3.91
CA LEU A 20 -5.58 -1.83 3.65
C LEU A 20 -5.87 -2.57 4.95
N VAL A 21 -4.96 -2.48 5.93
CA VAL A 21 -5.15 -3.07 7.27
C VAL A 21 -6.37 -2.45 7.95
N ALA A 22 -6.54 -1.12 7.89
CA ALA A 22 -7.71 -0.45 8.43
C ALA A 22 -9.01 -0.88 7.73
N LEU A 23 -8.99 -1.02 6.40
CA LEU A 23 -10.15 -1.47 5.63
C LEU A 23 -10.56 -2.90 6.02
N VAL A 24 -9.61 -3.83 6.04
CA VAL A 24 -9.88 -5.27 6.24
C VAL A 24 -10.13 -5.61 7.71
N PHE A 25 -9.36 -5.06 8.64
CA PHE A 25 -9.44 -5.44 10.06
C PHE A 25 -10.27 -4.49 10.91
N VAL A 26 -10.65 -3.31 10.41
CA VAL A 26 -11.51 -2.37 11.14
C VAL A 26 -12.83 -2.15 10.40
N ALA A 27 -12.78 -1.67 9.16
CA ALA A 27 -14.01 -1.29 8.45
C ALA A 27 -14.92 -2.48 8.15
N VAL A 28 -14.35 -3.60 7.68
CA VAL A 28 -15.11 -4.83 7.38
C VAL A 28 -15.74 -5.42 8.65
N PRO A 29 -15.04 -5.63 9.78
CA PRO A 29 -15.66 -6.08 11.02
C PRO A 29 -16.75 -5.14 11.53
N LEU A 30 -16.55 -3.82 11.48
CA LEU A 30 -17.58 -2.86 11.87
C LEU A 30 -18.85 -2.96 11.02
N LYS A 31 -18.70 -3.21 9.71
CA LYS A 31 -19.84 -3.43 8.80
C LYS A 31 -20.67 -4.65 9.22
N TYR A 32 -20.03 -5.77 9.57
CA TYR A 32 -20.74 -7.02 9.83
C TYR A 32 -21.16 -7.22 11.29
N TRP A 33 -20.36 -6.79 12.25
CA TRP A 33 -20.62 -7.02 13.68
C TRP A 33 -21.48 -5.93 14.31
N VAL A 34 -21.25 -4.67 13.92
CA VAL A 34 -21.90 -3.49 14.50
C VAL A 34 -22.91 -2.88 13.51
N GLN A 35 -23.13 -3.53 12.36
CA GLN A 35 -24.04 -3.08 11.30
C GLN A 35 -23.78 -1.63 10.87
N LEU A 36 -22.50 -1.22 10.83
CA LEU A 36 -22.08 0.15 10.50
C LEU A 36 -21.43 0.20 9.11
N PRO A 37 -22.20 0.15 8.01
CA PRO A 37 -21.65 0.13 6.65
C PRO A 37 -20.94 1.43 6.26
N MET A 38 -21.14 2.51 7.02
CA MET A 38 -20.52 3.81 6.79
C MET A 38 -18.98 3.74 6.85
N ALA A 39 -18.42 2.89 7.73
CA ALA A 39 -16.97 2.74 7.84
C ALA A 39 -16.32 2.28 6.53
N VAL A 40 -16.91 1.29 5.86
CA VAL A 40 -16.42 0.80 4.55
C VAL A 40 -16.66 1.84 3.46
N LYS A 41 -17.79 2.55 3.49
CA LYS A 41 -18.09 3.61 2.50
C LYS A 41 -17.12 4.78 2.57
N LEU A 42 -16.52 5.05 3.73
CA LEU A 42 -15.50 6.10 3.90
C LEU A 42 -14.09 5.57 3.64
N ILE A 43 -13.72 4.46 4.28
CA ILE A 43 -12.34 3.93 4.24
C ILE A 43 -12.04 3.28 2.87
N GLY A 44 -13.03 2.66 2.22
CA GLY A 44 -12.86 2.02 0.92
C GLY A 44 -12.33 2.96 -0.16
N PRO A 45 -12.99 4.10 -0.44
CA PRO A 45 -12.49 5.09 -1.39
C PRO A 45 -11.11 5.67 -1.02
N VAL A 46 -10.86 5.92 0.27
CA VAL A 46 -9.55 6.40 0.76
C VAL A 46 -8.46 5.38 0.45
N HIS A 47 -8.70 4.11 0.77
CA HIS A 47 -7.78 3.03 0.44
C HIS A 47 -7.58 2.91 -1.09
N GLY A 48 -8.65 2.95 -1.88
CA GLY A 48 -8.56 2.89 -3.34
C GLY A 48 -7.69 4.00 -3.94
N ALA A 49 -7.85 5.24 -3.45
CA ALA A 49 -7.00 6.37 -3.86
C ALA A 49 -5.53 6.17 -3.45
N LEU A 50 -5.28 5.69 -2.23
CA LEU A 50 -3.92 5.39 -1.75
C LEU A 50 -3.27 4.23 -2.53
N PHE A 51 -4.04 3.20 -2.88
CA PHE A 51 -3.59 2.08 -3.71
C PHE A 51 -3.15 2.56 -5.09
N VAL A 52 -4.00 3.35 -5.78
CA VAL A 52 -3.64 3.94 -7.08
C VAL A 52 -2.41 4.84 -6.96
N GLY A 53 -2.35 5.71 -5.94
CA GLY A 53 -1.20 6.58 -5.68
C GLY A 53 0.10 5.79 -5.43
N PHE A 54 0.01 4.67 -4.71
CA PHE A 54 1.15 3.77 -4.49
C PHE A 54 1.61 3.12 -5.79
N ILE A 55 0.71 2.57 -6.60
CA ILE A 55 1.05 1.96 -7.90
C ILE A 55 1.70 2.99 -8.83
N LEU A 56 1.14 4.20 -8.94
CA LEU A 56 1.73 5.27 -9.74
C LEU A 56 3.14 5.66 -9.26
N THR A 57 3.32 5.77 -7.94
CA THR A 57 4.64 6.05 -7.34
C THR A 57 5.62 4.92 -7.66
N LEU A 58 5.19 3.67 -7.54
CA LEU A 58 6.00 2.49 -7.78
C LEU A 58 6.43 2.40 -9.25
N LEU A 59 5.50 2.61 -10.18
CA LEU A 59 5.77 2.66 -11.63
C LEU A 59 6.69 3.83 -12.01
N SER A 60 6.49 5.01 -11.39
CA SER A 60 7.36 6.17 -11.63
C SER A 60 8.79 5.87 -11.22
N PHE A 61 8.99 5.24 -10.06
CA PHE A 61 10.33 4.87 -9.59
C PHE A 61 10.97 3.77 -10.44
N TRP A 62 10.18 2.86 -11.00
CA TRP A 62 10.66 1.88 -11.97
C TRP A 62 11.09 2.55 -13.28
N ALA A 63 10.28 3.45 -13.82
CA ALA A 63 10.60 4.21 -15.03
C ALA A 63 11.85 5.09 -14.87
N MET A 64 12.09 5.63 -13.67
CA MET A 64 13.32 6.34 -13.32
C MET A 64 14.55 5.43 -13.08
N GLY A 65 14.41 4.11 -13.25
CA GLY A 65 15.48 3.14 -12.99
C GLY A 65 15.89 3.02 -11.52
N ARG A 66 15.05 3.51 -10.58
CA ARG A 66 15.33 3.48 -9.14
C ARG A 66 14.89 2.21 -8.44
N VAL A 67 14.07 1.39 -9.08
CA VAL A 67 13.67 0.05 -8.62
C VAL A 67 13.63 -0.88 -9.82
N SER A 68 14.02 -2.14 -9.63
CA SER A 68 13.96 -3.15 -10.69
C SER A 68 12.52 -3.62 -10.92
N LEU A 69 12.23 -4.12 -12.12
CA LEU A 69 10.90 -4.65 -12.47
C LEU A 69 10.43 -5.73 -11.48
N LYS A 70 11.35 -6.59 -11.01
CA LYS A 70 11.07 -7.60 -9.98
C LYS A 70 10.55 -6.96 -8.68
N LEU A 71 11.18 -5.87 -8.22
CA LEU A 71 10.74 -5.16 -7.01
C LEU A 71 9.42 -4.42 -7.21
N THR A 72 9.15 -3.92 -8.42
CA THR A 72 7.86 -3.34 -8.80
C THR A 72 6.74 -4.39 -8.73
N LEU A 73 6.96 -5.57 -9.32
CA LEU A 73 5.97 -6.65 -9.29
C LEU A 73 5.72 -7.16 -7.87
N ILE A 74 6.77 -7.35 -7.07
CA ILE A 74 6.61 -7.75 -5.67
C ILE A 74 5.84 -6.67 -4.89
N GLY A 75 6.13 -5.38 -5.12
CA GLY A 75 5.42 -4.28 -4.46
C GLY A 75 3.93 -4.25 -4.80
N ALA A 76 3.58 -4.41 -6.09
CA ALA A 76 2.18 -4.44 -6.54
C ALA A 76 1.41 -5.65 -5.96
N VAL A 77 2.02 -6.84 -5.93
CA VAL A 77 1.39 -8.01 -5.30
C VAL A 77 1.27 -7.82 -3.78
N ALA A 78 2.30 -7.24 -3.15
CA ALA A 78 2.31 -6.97 -1.71
C ALA A 78 1.20 -6.01 -1.26
N SER A 79 0.76 -5.07 -2.11
CA SER A 79 -0.38 -4.19 -1.82
C SER A 79 -1.76 -4.86 -1.85
N PHE A 80 -1.88 -6.12 -2.27
CA PHE A 80 -3.15 -6.86 -2.14
C PHE A 80 -3.22 -7.72 -0.88
N ILE A 81 -2.09 -7.93 -0.21
CA ILE A 81 -1.98 -8.81 0.95
C ILE A 81 -1.91 -7.92 2.19
N PRO A 82 -2.80 -8.12 3.19
CA PRO A 82 -2.67 -7.39 4.45
C PRO A 82 -1.26 -7.57 5.04
N PHE A 83 -0.66 -6.47 5.50
CA PHE A 83 0.74 -6.39 5.94
C PHE A 83 1.83 -6.56 4.85
N GLY A 84 1.47 -6.91 3.61
CA GLY A 84 2.43 -7.12 2.52
C GLY A 84 3.28 -5.88 2.24
N SER A 85 2.66 -4.70 2.13
CA SER A 85 3.36 -3.43 1.90
C SER A 85 4.34 -3.04 3.03
N PHE A 86 4.07 -3.47 4.26
CA PHE A 86 5.01 -3.27 5.38
C PHE A 86 6.24 -4.17 5.23
N VAL A 87 6.05 -5.44 4.87
CA VAL A 87 7.16 -6.37 4.60
C VAL A 87 7.98 -5.90 3.41
N TYR A 88 7.32 -5.43 2.34
CA TYR A 88 7.95 -4.83 1.18
C TYR A 88 8.86 -3.66 1.58
N LYS A 89 8.32 -2.69 2.34
CA LYS A 89 9.09 -1.56 2.86
C LYS A 89 10.28 -2.00 3.72
N ALA A 90 10.08 -2.92 4.66
CA ALA A 90 11.09 -3.31 5.65
C ALA A 90 12.23 -4.15 5.06
N LYS A 91 11.92 -5.05 4.12
CA LYS A 91 12.90 -5.99 3.56
C LYS A 91 13.50 -5.54 2.23
N LEU A 92 12.73 -4.86 1.39
CA LEU A 92 13.09 -4.64 -0.01
C LEU A 92 13.42 -3.18 -0.35
N LEU A 93 12.93 -2.21 0.44
CA LEU A 93 13.21 -0.79 0.22
C LEU A 93 14.32 -0.22 1.11
N LYS A 94 15.26 -1.03 1.65
CA LYS A 94 16.28 -0.56 2.62
C LYS A 94 17.03 0.71 2.17
#